data_AF-A0A3D1TFT0-F1
#
_entry.id   AF-A0A3D1TFT0-F1
#
_cell.length_a   1.000
_cell.length_b   1.000
_cell.length_c   1.000
_cell.angle_alpha   90.00
_cell.angle_beta   90.00
_cell.angle_gamma   90.00
#
_symmetry.space_group_name_H-M   'P 1'
#
loop_
_entity.id
_entity.type
_entity.pdbx_description
1 polymer ?
#
loop_
_entity_poly.entity_id
_entity_poly.type
_entity_poly.pdbx_seq_one_letter_code
_entity_poly.pdbx_strand_id
1 'polypeptide(L)'
;MMRKRILKVIGSVVVIGVLLGAGALAGIMWHIRQCVRLNCQSAQNAHPHPGDDVAAVIEFMNSESHSLWDRTHRGVWTLGQLRDPKALPALEALYTGELCDHDKDLCQYELEKAIKLCGGTPNPPRKTGHGIVEQ
;
A
#
# COMPACT_ATOMS: atom_id res chain seq x y z
N MET A 1 27.67 -34.23 32.61
CA MET A 1 26.23 -34.29 32.27
C MET A 1 25.53 -32.93 32.22
N MET A 2 25.79 -32.01 33.15
CA MET A 2 25.13 -30.71 33.25
C MET A 2 25.29 -29.81 32.00
N ARG A 3 26.51 -29.70 31.44
CA ARG A 3 26.79 -28.93 30.20
C ARG A 3 25.98 -29.38 28.99
N LYS A 4 25.78 -30.69 28.79
CA LYS A 4 24.98 -31.23 27.67
C LYS A 4 23.48 -30.91 27.83
N ARG A 5 22.97 -30.89 29.07
CA ARG A 5 21.58 -30.48 29.36
C ARG A 5 21.39 -28.99 29.13
N ILE A 6 22.33 -28.15 29.58
CA ILE A 6 22.31 -26.70 29.34
C ILE A 6 22.32 -26.39 27.83
N LEU A 7 23.21 -27.01 27.06
CA LEU A 7 23.28 -26.81 25.60
C LEU A 7 21.98 -27.21 24.89
N LYS A 8 21.32 -28.29 25.33
CA LYS A 8 20.00 -28.68 24.78
C LYS A 8 18.92 -27.67 25.09
N VAL A 9 18.87 -27.16 26.33
CA VAL A 9 17.89 -26.14 26.73
C VAL A 9 18.09 -24.85 25.92
N ILE A 10 19.34 -24.40 25.77
CA ILE A 10 19.65 -23.21 24.94
C ILE A 10 19.20 -23.46 23.50
N GLY A 11 19.52 -24.63 22.93
CA GLY A 11 19.07 -24.98 21.58
C GLY A 11 17.55 -24.95 21.43
N SER A 12 16.82 -25.55 22.39
CA SER A 12 15.36 -25.52 22.39
C SER A 12 14.78 -24.10 22.49
N VAL A 13 15.35 -23.25 23.34
CA VAL A 13 14.91 -21.85 23.48
C VAL A 13 15.13 -21.08 22.17
N VAL A 14 16.28 -21.26 21.53
CA VAL A 14 16.57 -20.61 20.23
C VAL A 14 15.58 -21.07 19.17
N VAL A 15 15.31 -22.38 19.06
CA VAL A 15 14.35 -22.93 18.09
C VAL A 15 12.95 -22.37 18.34
N ILE A 16 12.49 -22.35 19.60
CA ILE A 16 11.18 -21.79 19.95
C ILE A 16 11.12 -20.30 19.57
N GLY A 17 12.16 -19.52 19.88
CA GLY A 17 12.24 -18.10 19.53
C GLY A 17 12.13 -17.87 18.02
N VAL A 18 12.85 -18.67 17.21
CA VAL A 18 12.79 -18.60 15.75
C VAL A 18 11.39 -18.94 15.23
N LEU A 19 10.76 -20.00 15.76
CA LEU A 19 9.41 -20.40 15.35
C LEU A 19 8.36 -19.34 15.69
N LEU A 20 8.44 -18.74 16.87
CA LEU A 20 7.55 -17.63 17.27
C LEU A 20 7.74 -16.41 16.38
N GLY A 21 8.99 -16.04 16.08
CA GLY A 21 9.30 -14.94 15.16
C GLY A 21 8.76 -15.18 13.75
N ALA A 22 8.97 -16.38 13.19
CA ALA A 22 8.43 -16.75 11.88
C ALA A 22 6.89 -16.75 11.87
N GLY A 23 6.27 -17.26 12.92
CA GLY A 23 4.81 -17.25 13.08
C GLY A 23 4.23 -15.84 13.12
N ALA A 24 4.86 -14.91 13.85
CA ALA A 24 4.45 -13.52 13.90
C ALA A 24 4.53 -12.84 12.52
N LEU A 25 5.62 -13.05 11.78
CA LEU A 25 5.78 -12.51 10.43
C LEU A 25 4.72 -13.06 9.47
N ALA A 26 4.46 -14.36 9.52
CA ALA A 26 3.43 -15.00 8.70
C ALA A 26 2.03 -14.43 9.02
N GLY A 27 1.73 -14.20 10.30
CA GLY A 27 0.48 -13.57 10.73
C GLY A 27 0.29 -12.16 10.16
N ILE A 28 1.32 -11.31 10.23
CA ILE A 28 1.29 -9.96 9.66
C ILE A 28 1.10 -10.00 8.14
N MET A 29 1.83 -10.86 7.44
CA MET A 29 1.69 -11.02 5.99
C MET A 29 0.30 -11.48 5.59
N TRP A 30 -0.29 -12.41 6.34
CA TRP A 30 -1.64 -12.88 6.10
C TRP A 30 -2.67 -11.76 6.31
N HIS A 31 -2.53 -10.97 7.37
CA HIS A 31 -3.42 -9.84 7.66
C HIS A 31 -3.39 -8.80 6.52
N ILE A 32 -2.19 -8.40 6.06
CA ILE A 32 -2.03 -7.46 4.94
C ILE A 32 -2.72 -8.01 3.67
N ARG A 33 -2.51 -9.30 3.34
CA ARG A 33 -3.16 -9.93 2.19
C ARG A 33 -4.68 -9.92 2.30
N GLN A 34 -5.23 -10.14 3.49
CA GLN A 34 -6.68 -10.05 3.70
C GLN A 34 -7.20 -8.63 3.51
N CYS A 35 -6.51 -7.62 4.05
CA CYS A 35 -6.88 -6.22 3.84
C CYS A 35 -6.88 -5.85 2.35
N VAL A 36 -5.83 -6.21 1.61
CA VAL A 36 -5.74 -5.99 0.16
C VAL A 36 -6.91 -6.67 -0.56
N ARG A 37 -7.17 -7.95 -0.27
CA ARG A 37 -8.29 -8.69 -0.90
C ARG A 37 -9.64 -8.04 -0.63
N LEU A 38 -9.90 -7.61 0.60
CA LEU A 38 -11.16 -6.95 0.97
C LEU A 38 -11.30 -5.58 0.29
N ASN A 39 -10.22 -4.81 0.19
CA ASN A 39 -10.23 -3.53 -0.50
C ASN A 39 -10.43 -3.70 -2.01
N CYS A 40 -9.76 -4.66 -2.66
CA CYS A 40 -9.99 -4.99 -4.07
C CYS A 40 -11.44 -5.40 -4.30
N GLN A 41 -12.01 -6.26 -3.45
CA GLN A 41 -13.41 -6.66 -3.55
C GLN A 41 -14.36 -5.46 -3.38
N SER A 42 -14.08 -4.58 -2.41
CA SER A 42 -14.86 -3.34 -2.23
C SER A 42 -14.77 -2.41 -3.44
N ALA A 43 -13.58 -2.28 -4.03
CA ALA A 43 -13.37 -1.49 -5.23
C ALA A 43 -14.12 -2.08 -6.43
N GLN A 44 -14.04 -3.39 -6.64
CA GLN A 44 -14.78 -4.10 -7.69
C GLN A 44 -16.30 -3.97 -7.55
N ASN A 45 -16.81 -4.02 -6.32
CA ASN A 45 -18.24 -3.85 -6.07
C ASN A 45 -18.71 -2.42 -6.37
N ALA A 46 -17.87 -1.42 -6.12
CA ALA A 46 -18.19 -0.02 -6.40
C ALA A 46 -17.96 0.35 -7.87
N HIS A 47 -16.89 -0.18 -8.46
CA HIS A 47 -16.36 0.16 -9.79
C HIS A 47 -15.93 -1.14 -10.51
N PRO A 48 -16.86 -1.85 -11.17
CA PRO A 48 -16.59 -3.18 -11.71
C PRO A 48 -15.57 -3.21 -12.86
N HIS A 49 -14.47 -3.92 -12.66
CA HIS A 49 -13.43 -4.21 -13.65
C HIS A 49 -13.06 -5.70 -13.60
N PRO A 50 -13.87 -6.59 -14.21
CA PRO A 50 -13.69 -8.04 -14.08
C PRO A 50 -12.26 -8.50 -14.45
N GLY A 51 -11.58 -9.12 -13.48
CA GLY A 51 -10.21 -9.63 -13.66
C GLY A 51 -9.10 -8.58 -13.53
N ASP A 52 -9.43 -7.33 -13.20
CA ASP A 52 -8.49 -6.20 -13.15
C ASP A 52 -8.70 -5.36 -11.88
N ASP A 53 -8.26 -5.91 -10.75
CA ASP A 53 -8.35 -5.23 -9.45
C ASP A 53 -7.60 -3.91 -9.42
N VAL A 54 -6.50 -3.79 -10.18
CA VAL A 54 -5.73 -2.54 -10.27
C VAL A 54 -6.58 -1.44 -10.88
N ALA A 55 -7.28 -1.71 -11.99
CA ALA A 55 -8.18 -0.73 -12.60
C ALA A 55 -9.34 -0.34 -11.66
N ALA A 56 -9.98 -1.32 -11.01
CA ALA A 56 -11.05 -1.03 -10.05
C ALA A 56 -10.57 -0.15 -8.89
N VAL A 57 -9.37 -0.41 -8.35
CA VAL A 57 -8.81 0.40 -7.25
C VAL A 57 -8.35 1.77 -7.72
N ILE A 58 -7.83 1.92 -8.95
CA ILE A 58 -7.54 3.23 -9.57
C ILE A 58 -8.83 4.06 -9.67
N GLU A 59 -9.92 3.48 -10.18
CA GLU A 59 -11.20 4.18 -10.27
C GLU A 59 -11.76 4.52 -8.88
N PHE A 60 -11.64 3.60 -7.92
CA PHE A 60 -12.00 3.86 -6.52
C PHE A 60 -11.24 5.06 -5.94
N MET A 61 -9.94 5.13 -6.16
CA MET A 61 -9.08 6.23 -5.71
C MET A 61 -9.44 7.56 -6.40
N ASN A 62 -9.85 7.55 -7.66
CA ASN A 62 -10.16 8.75 -8.42
C ASN A 62 -11.60 9.26 -8.23
N SER A 63 -12.52 8.40 -7.78
CA SER A 63 -13.92 8.78 -7.63
C SER A 63 -14.16 9.69 -6.43
N GLU A 64 -14.73 10.87 -6.69
CA GLU A 64 -15.20 11.82 -5.67
C GLU A 64 -16.43 11.32 -4.89
N SER A 65 -17.04 10.20 -5.31
CA SER A 65 -18.12 9.55 -4.55
C SER A 65 -17.64 8.96 -3.21
N HIS A 66 -16.33 8.81 -3.01
CA HIS A 66 -15.72 8.24 -1.82
C HIS A 66 -15.01 9.32 -1.01
N SER A 67 -14.98 9.14 0.32
CA SER A 67 -14.30 10.08 1.20
C SER A 67 -12.79 10.13 0.91
N LEU A 68 -12.14 11.27 1.16
CA LEU A 68 -10.68 11.39 1.05
C LEU A 68 -9.95 10.34 1.90
N TRP A 69 -10.53 10.01 3.07
CA TRP A 69 -10.05 8.95 3.94
C TRP A 69 -10.10 7.58 3.25
N ASP A 70 -11.23 7.19 2.67
CA ASP A 70 -11.37 5.88 2.00
C ASP A 70 -10.49 5.83 0.75
N ARG A 71 -10.46 6.89 -0.05
CA ARG A 71 -9.61 6.98 -1.24
C ARG A 71 -8.13 6.83 -0.88
N THR A 72 -7.70 7.40 0.25
CA THR A 72 -6.33 7.22 0.77
C THR A 72 -6.10 5.80 1.30
N HIS A 73 -6.91 5.34 2.26
CA HIS A 73 -6.63 4.11 3.02
C HIS A 73 -7.01 2.83 2.27
N ARG A 74 -7.99 2.89 1.37
CA ARG A 74 -8.43 1.75 0.56
C ARG A 74 -7.99 1.85 -0.89
N GLY A 75 -7.88 3.05 -1.44
CA GLY A 75 -7.34 3.28 -2.79
C GLY A 75 -5.82 3.27 -2.80
N VAL A 76 -5.22 4.41 -2.42
CA VAL A 76 -3.76 4.65 -2.49
C VAL A 76 -2.96 3.56 -1.79
N TRP A 77 -3.30 3.22 -0.54
CA TRP A 77 -2.59 2.18 0.20
C TRP A 77 -2.66 0.82 -0.52
N THR A 78 -3.83 0.42 -1.02
CA THR A 78 -4.00 -0.86 -1.72
C THR A 78 -3.20 -0.90 -3.02
N LEU A 79 -3.17 0.20 -3.79
CA LEU A 79 -2.32 0.28 -4.99
C LEU A 79 -0.84 0.07 -4.65
N GLY A 80 -0.35 0.72 -3.58
CA GLY A 80 1.00 0.49 -3.09
C GLY A 80 1.27 -0.95 -2.66
N GLN A 81 0.27 -1.64 -2.10
CA GLN A 81 0.40 -3.05 -1.74
C GLN A 81 0.34 -4.01 -2.93
N LEU A 82 -0.41 -3.68 -3.99
CA LEU A 82 -0.47 -4.44 -5.24
C LEU A 82 0.84 -4.33 -6.03
N ARG A 83 1.55 -3.20 -5.92
CA ARG A 83 2.86 -2.93 -6.56
C ARG A 83 2.84 -3.09 -8.07
N ASP A 84 1.69 -2.84 -8.69
CA ASP A 84 1.55 -2.91 -10.13
C ASP A 84 1.95 -1.55 -10.77
N PRO A 85 2.94 -1.52 -11.67
CA PRO A 85 3.37 -0.29 -12.35
C PRO A 85 2.24 0.42 -13.11
N LYS A 86 1.17 -0.29 -13.49
CA LYS A 86 -0.02 0.30 -14.12
C LYS A 86 -0.67 1.40 -13.27
N ALA A 87 -0.48 1.38 -11.95
CA ALA A 87 -1.01 2.40 -11.05
C ALA A 87 -0.22 3.72 -11.06
N LEU A 88 1.00 3.74 -11.60
CA LEU A 88 1.90 4.90 -11.52
C LEU A 88 1.29 6.18 -12.10
N PRO A 89 0.73 6.20 -13.34
CA PRO A 89 0.20 7.44 -13.90
C PRO A 89 -0.90 8.07 -13.04
N ALA A 90 -1.77 7.23 -12.46
CA ALA A 90 -2.86 7.70 -11.60
C ALA A 90 -2.35 8.22 -10.25
N LEU A 91 -1.37 7.55 -9.65
CA LEU A 91 -0.76 7.97 -8.38
C LEU A 91 0.05 9.27 -8.55
N GLU A 92 0.84 9.37 -9.61
CA GLU A 92 1.70 10.53 -9.89
C GLU A 92 0.89 11.77 -10.25
N ALA A 93 -0.24 11.62 -10.96
CA ALA A 93 -1.15 12.72 -11.26
C ALA A 93 -1.73 13.41 -10.00
N LEU A 94 -1.84 12.67 -8.90
CA LEU A 94 -2.39 13.15 -7.63
C LEU A 94 -1.30 13.61 -6.64
N TYR A 95 -0.03 13.36 -6.97
CA TYR A 95 1.10 13.68 -6.11
C TYR A 95 1.60 15.10 -6.37
N THR A 96 1.48 15.95 -5.34
CA THR A 96 1.91 17.36 -5.39
C THR A 96 3.23 17.58 -4.67
N GLY A 97 3.65 16.65 -3.82
CA GLY A 97 4.85 16.77 -2.99
C GLY A 97 4.75 17.81 -1.87
N GLU A 98 3.58 18.43 -1.69
CA GLU A 98 3.33 19.43 -0.65
C GLU A 98 3.01 18.78 0.70
N LEU A 99 2.94 19.61 1.76
CA LEU A 99 2.43 19.16 3.05
C LEU A 99 0.98 18.69 2.92
N CYS A 100 0.65 17.63 3.66
CA CYS A 100 -0.65 17.02 3.57
C CYS A 100 -1.73 17.88 4.25
N ASP A 101 -2.79 18.22 3.49
CA ASP A 101 -4.05 18.75 4.00
C ASP A 101 -5.14 17.68 3.83
N HIS A 102 -5.40 16.91 4.88
CA HIS A 102 -6.32 15.77 4.85
C HIS A 102 -7.80 16.16 4.64
N ASP A 103 -8.13 17.44 4.78
CA ASP A 103 -9.49 17.94 4.55
C ASP A 103 -9.73 18.29 3.07
N LYS A 104 -8.65 18.43 2.28
CA LYS A 104 -8.71 18.89 0.88
C LYS A 104 -8.15 17.89 -0.11
N ASP A 105 -7.09 17.19 0.28
CA ASP A 105 -6.30 16.36 -0.63
C ASP A 105 -6.13 14.94 -0.09
N LEU A 106 -5.77 14.03 -1.00
CA LEU A 106 -5.29 12.72 -0.62
C LEU A 106 -3.96 12.84 0.13
N CYS A 107 -3.68 11.85 0.98
CA CYS A 107 -2.44 11.85 1.75
C CYS A 107 -1.21 11.78 0.85
N GLN A 108 -0.46 12.89 0.80
CA GLN A 108 0.74 13.01 -0.02
C GLN A 108 1.83 12.02 0.38
N TYR A 109 1.94 11.70 1.68
CA TYR A 109 2.87 10.69 2.17
C TYR A 109 2.50 9.26 1.71
N GLU A 110 1.21 8.91 1.72
CA GLU A 110 0.78 7.59 1.25
C GLU A 110 0.89 7.49 -0.28
N LEU A 111 0.63 8.57 -1.02
CA LEU A 111 0.90 8.65 -2.46
C LEU A 111 2.39 8.43 -2.76
N GLU A 112 3.28 9.14 -2.07
CA GLU A 112 4.73 8.96 -2.22
C GLU A 112 5.16 7.51 -1.98
N LYS A 113 4.64 6.89 -0.92
CA LYS A 113 4.92 5.48 -0.60
C LYS A 113 4.40 4.56 -1.69
N ALA A 114 3.17 4.76 -2.16
CA ALA A 114 2.56 3.93 -3.19
C ALA A 114 3.34 4.03 -4.52
N ILE A 115 3.73 5.23 -4.95
CA ILE A 115 4.55 5.45 -6.14
C ILE A 115 5.86 4.66 -6.04
N LYS A 116 6.58 4.79 -4.91
CA LYS A 116 7.83 4.04 -4.66
C LYS A 116 7.62 2.53 -4.73
N LEU A 117 6.54 2.03 -4.13
CA LEU A 117 6.22 0.60 -4.11
C LEU A 117 5.85 0.05 -5.49
N CYS A 118 5.26 0.87 -6.36
CA CYS A 118 4.97 0.53 -7.76
C CYS A 118 6.17 0.73 -8.70
N GLY A 119 7.34 1.13 -8.17
CA GLY A 119 8.58 1.28 -8.93
C GLY A 119 8.81 2.66 -9.54
N GLY A 120 7.97 3.65 -9.23
CA GLY A 120 8.12 5.03 -9.66
C GLY A 120 9.08 5.83 -8.76
N THR A 121 9.45 7.01 -9.23
CA THR A 121 10.16 8.02 -8.43
C THR A 121 9.21 9.17 -8.18
N PRO A 122 8.79 9.43 -6.93
CA PRO A 122 7.87 10.52 -6.63
C PRO A 122 8.46 11.83 -7.12
N ASN A 123 7.78 12.44 -8.08
CA ASN A 123 8.19 13.70 -8.67
C ASN A 123 6.94 14.55 -8.86
N PRO A 124 6.77 15.66 -8.13
CA PRO A 124 5.60 16.49 -8.32
C PRO A 124 5.62 17.12 -9.71
N PRO A 125 4.46 17.27 -10.37
CA PRO A 125 4.39 17.97 -11.65
C PRO A 125 4.94 19.39 -11.47
N ARG A 126 5.83 19.79 -12.38
CA ARG A 126 6.48 21.10 -12.32
C ARG A 126 5.40 22.19 -12.44
N LYS A 127 5.21 22.98 -11.38
CA LYS A 127 4.35 24.18 -11.41
C LYS A 127 4.96 25.21 -12.36
N THR A 128 4.58 25.21 -13.64
CA THR A 128 4.86 26.33 -14.56
C THR A 128 3.73 27.34 -14.42
N GLY A 129 4.05 28.65 -14.45
CA GLY A 129 3.07 29.75 -14.32
C GLY A 129 2.02 29.86 -15.45
N HIS A 130 1.92 28.83 -16.28
CA HIS A 130 0.94 28.60 -17.33
C HIS A 130 0.51 27.14 -17.20
N GLY A 131 -0.79 26.87 -17.23
CA GLY A 131 -1.44 25.61 -16.84
C GLY A 131 -0.74 24.31 -17.26
N ILE A 132 -1.02 23.29 -16.45
CA ILE A 132 -0.44 21.94 -16.44
C ILE A 132 -0.33 21.36 -17.86
N VAL A 133 0.88 20.92 -18.23
CA VAL A 133 1.15 20.11 -19.44
C VAL A 133 1.35 18.66 -18.99
N GLU A 134 0.56 17.74 -19.52
CA GLU A 134 0.76 16.28 -19.37
C GLU A 134 2.14 15.88 -19.93
N GLN A 135 2.85 15.02 -19.18
CA GLN A 135 3.99 14.27 -19.70
C GLN A 135 3.52 12.94 -20.28
#